data_AF-A0A4Y2G5F1-F1
#
_entry.id   AF-A0A4Y2G5F1-F1
#
_cell.length_a   1.000
_cell.length_b   1.000
_cell.length_c   1.000
_cell.angle_alpha   90.00
_cell.angle_beta   90.00
_cell.angle_gamma   90.00
#
_symmetry.space_group_name_H-M   'P 1'
#
loop_
_entity.id
_entity.type
_entity.pdbx_description
1 polymer ?
#
loop_
_entity_poly.entity_id
_entity_poly.type
_entity_poly.pdbx_seq_one_letter_code
_entity_poly.pdbx_strand_id
1 'polypeptide(L)'
;MDKLEYQAIEKLGASNYNSWCDYVRVILLEKDCWGIVQGTETPPARGAAAKEVKDYRLRKNLSYSIIYLNIDASHRSLISDTEDANQA
;
A
#
# COMPACT_ATOMS: atom_id res chain seq x y z
N MET A 1 -13.42 -17.56 -8.00
CA MET A 1 -13.17 -16.14 -7.77
C MET A 1 -12.35 -15.69 -8.96
N ASP A 2 -13.00 -15.06 -9.93
CA ASP A 2 -12.37 -14.61 -11.16
C ASP A 2 -11.17 -13.74 -10.81
N LYS A 3 -10.03 -14.11 -11.37
CA LYS A 3 -8.82 -13.30 -11.35
C LYS A 3 -9.22 -12.00 -12.01
N LEU A 4 -9.42 -10.93 -11.23
CA LEU A 4 -9.45 -9.58 -11.76
C LEU A 4 -8.14 -9.45 -12.54
N GLU A 5 -8.19 -9.60 -13.86
CA GLU A 5 -7.14 -9.15 -14.73
C GLU A 5 -7.15 -7.64 -14.59
N TYR A 6 -6.45 -7.13 -13.57
CA TYR A 6 -6.16 -5.70 -13.54
C TYR A 6 -5.39 -5.46 -14.82
N GLN A 7 -6.04 -4.76 -15.74
CA GLN A 7 -5.37 -4.12 -16.86
C GLN A 7 -4.11 -3.46 -16.29
N ALA A 8 -2.96 -3.70 -16.91
CA ALA A 8 -1.67 -3.26 -16.39
C ALA A 8 -1.78 -1.80 -15.96
N ILE A 9 -1.75 -1.56 -14.64
CA ILE A 9 -1.90 -0.22 -14.10
C ILE A 9 -0.72 0.58 -14.62
N GLU A 10 -1.03 1.68 -15.28
CA GLU A 10 0.00 2.59 -15.73
C GLU A 10 0.77 3.05 -14.49
N LYS A 11 2.08 2.88 -14.50
CA LYS A 11 2.91 3.28 -13.37
C LYS A 11 2.81 4.78 -13.15
N LEU A 12 3.00 5.19 -11.90
CA LEU A 12 3.01 6.62 -11.56
C LEU A 12 4.11 7.35 -12.35
N GLY A 13 3.69 8.35 -13.11
CA GLY A 13 4.54 9.30 -13.80
C GLY A 13 4.07 10.73 -13.55
N ALA A 14 4.68 11.69 -14.25
CA ALA A 14 4.48 13.12 -13.98
C ALA A 14 3.05 13.64 -14.27
N SER A 15 2.27 12.95 -15.10
CA SER A 15 0.98 13.44 -15.61
C SER A 15 -0.25 12.64 -15.17
N ASN A 16 -0.09 11.54 -14.42
CA ASN A 16 -1.18 10.59 -14.16
C ASN A 16 -1.47 10.35 -12.67
N TYR A 17 -0.95 11.20 -11.77
CA TYR A 17 -1.07 11.02 -10.31
C TYR A 17 -2.49 10.73 -9.83
N ASN A 18 -3.49 11.53 -10.24
CA ASN A 18 -4.88 11.35 -9.78
C ASN A 18 -5.46 9.99 -10.20
N SER A 19 -5.34 9.63 -11.47
CA SER A 19 -5.82 8.34 -11.97
C SER A 19 -5.07 7.17 -11.31
N TRP A 20 -3.76 7.30 -11.14
CA TRP A 20 -2.93 6.31 -10.45
C TRP A 20 -3.38 6.12 -9.01
N CYS A 21 -3.66 7.21 -8.27
CA CYS A 21 -4.17 7.16 -6.91
C CYS A 21 -5.49 6.37 -6.83
N ASP A 22 -6.43 6.59 -7.76
CA ASP A 22 -7.70 5.87 -7.77
C ASP A 22 -7.51 4.36 -7.98
N TYR A 23 -6.67 3.96 -8.95
CA TYR A 23 -6.39 2.55 -9.20
C TYR A 23 -5.67 1.86 -8.03
N VAL A 24 -4.63 2.49 -7.49
CA VAL A 24 -3.88 1.93 -6.35
C VAL A 24 -4.74 1.89 -5.10
N ARG A 25 -5.61 2.89 -4.88
CA ARG A 25 -6.61 2.86 -3.80
C ARG A 25 -7.54 1.65 -3.92
N VAL A 26 -8.05 1.35 -5.13
CA VAL A 26 -8.93 0.18 -5.34
C VAL A 26 -8.20 -1.13 -5.00
N ILE A 27 -6.93 -1.30 -5.41
CA ILE A 27 -6.15 -2.48 -5.03
C ILE A 27 -5.99 -2.56 -3.51
N LEU A 28 -5.60 -1.45 -2.88
CA LEU A 28 -5.37 -1.42 -1.43
C LEU A 28 -6.64 -1.71 -0.64
N LEU A 29 -7.81 -1.26 -1.11
CA LEU A 29 -9.11 -1.60 -0.52
C LEU A 29 -9.40 -3.09 -0.64
N GLU A 30 -9.16 -3.71 -1.80
CA GLU A 30 -9.37 -5.15 -1.99
C GLU A 30 -8.44 -5.99 -1.11
N LYS A 31 -7.20 -5.53 -0.89
CA LYS A 31 -6.22 -6.21 -0.04
C LYS A 31 -6.32 -5.83 1.45
N ASP A 32 -7.35 -5.10 1.84
CA ASP A 32 -7.54 -4.62 3.23
C ASP A 32 -6.33 -3.84 3.78
N CYS A 33 -5.66 -3.09 2.91
CA CYS A 33 -4.42 -2.36 3.18
C CYS A 33 -4.62 -0.83 3.16
N TRP A 34 -5.79 -0.35 2.74
CA TRP A 34 -6.04 1.10 2.61
C TRP A 34 -5.96 1.83 3.96
N GLY A 35 -6.48 1.23 5.04
CA GLY A 35 -6.39 1.80 6.39
C GLY A 35 -4.96 1.98 6.89
N ILE A 36 -4.05 1.05 6.53
CA ILE A 36 -2.61 1.16 6.81
C ILE A 36 -2.02 2.39 6.12
N VAL A 37 -2.29 2.56 4.83
CA VAL A 37 -1.73 3.67 4.03
C VAL A 37 -2.27 5.02 4.48
N GLN A 38 -3.54 5.08 4.90
CA GLN A 38 -4.13 6.28 5.47
C GLN A 38 -3.68 6.57 6.92
N GLY A 39 -2.98 5.64 7.58
CA GLY A 39 -2.66 5.74 9.00
C GLY A 39 -3.88 5.67 9.93
N THR A 40 -5.04 5.25 9.42
CA THR A 40 -6.29 5.12 10.20
C THR A 40 -6.40 3.78 10.92
N GLU A 41 -5.62 2.79 10.50
CA GLU A 41 -5.57 1.51 11.17
C GLU A 41 -4.65 1.54 12.40
N THR A 42 -5.23 1.22 13.56
CA THR A 42 -4.49 1.16 14.82
C THR A 42 -3.52 -0.02 14.83
N PRO A 43 -2.23 0.21 15.12
CA PRO A 43 -1.28 -0.88 15.33
C PRO A 43 -1.70 -1.80 16.49
N PRO A 44 -1.35 -3.11 16.45
CA PRO A 44 -1.64 -4.04 17.52
C PRO A 44 -1.12 -3.55 18.88
N ALA A 45 -1.95 -3.68 19.91
CA ALA A 45 -1.60 -3.23 21.26
C ALA A 45 -0.44 -4.05 21.86
N ARG A 46 0.21 -3.50 22.89
CA ARG A 46 1.21 -4.25 23.66
C ARG A 46 0.54 -5.47 24.30
N GLY A 47 1.05 -6.67 23.99
CA GLY A 47 0.46 -7.93 24.46
C GLY A 47 -0.63 -8.52 23.56
N ALA A 48 -0.86 -7.93 22.37
CA ALA A 48 -1.73 -8.49 21.35
C ALA A 48 -1.29 -9.92 20.96
N ALA A 49 -2.25 -10.70 20.44
CA ALA A 49 -1.97 -12.06 20.01
C ALA A 49 -0.90 -12.06 18.89
N ALA A 50 0.00 -13.05 18.90
CA ALA A 50 1.07 -13.15 17.90
C ALA A 50 0.53 -13.17 16.45
N LYS A 51 -0.67 -13.72 16.25
CA LYS A 51 -1.38 -13.69 14.96
C LYS A 51 -1.73 -12.27 14.52
N GLU A 52 -2.27 -11.44 15.41
CA GLU A 52 -2.63 -10.06 15.12
C GLU A 52 -1.41 -9.22 14.73
N VAL A 53 -0.31 -9.35 15.48
CA VAL A 53 0.97 -8.69 15.17
C VAL A 53 1.50 -9.11 13.80
N LYS A 54 1.42 -10.42 13.49
CA LYS A 54 1.86 -10.95 12.20
C LYS A 54 0.98 -10.45 11.05
N ASP A 55 -0.35 -10.48 11.22
CA ASP A 55 -1.32 -10.08 10.20
C ASP A 55 -1.19 -8.58 9.87
N TYR A 56 -1.01 -7.73 10.89
CA TYR A 56 -0.73 -6.30 10.70
C TYR A 56 0.57 -6.06 9.93
N ARG A 57 1.67 -6.70 10.33
CA ARG A 57 2.96 -6.58 9.63
C ARG A 57 2.89 -7.06 8.18
N LEU A 58 2.14 -8.13 7.91
CA LEU A 58 1.93 -8.63 6.56
C LEU A 58 1.19 -7.60 5.69
N ARG A 59 0.12 -6.98 6.22
CA ARG A 59 -0.60 -5.91 5.51
C ARG A 59 0.27 -4.68 5.28
N LYS A 60 1.09 -4.28 6.26
CA LYS A 60 2.07 -3.18 6.09
C LYS A 60 3.08 -3.45 4.98
N ASN A 61 3.67 -4.64 4.96
CA ASN A 61 4.64 -5.00 3.93
C ASN A 61 3.98 -5.12 2.55
N LEU A 62 2.74 -5.63 2.51
CA LEU A 62 1.97 -5.77 1.28
C LEU A 62 1.60 -4.39 0.72
N SER A 63 1.14 -3.45 1.54
CA SER A 63 0.79 -2.10 1.12
C SER A 63 1.99 -1.36 0.53
N TYR A 64 3.14 -1.42 1.21
CA TYR A 64 4.40 -0.88 0.69
C TYR A 64 4.77 -1.49 -0.67
N SER A 65 4.72 -2.82 -0.79
CA SER A 65 5.07 -3.51 -2.04
C SER A 65 4.15 -3.13 -3.19
N ILE A 66 2.84 -3.00 -2.94
CA ILE A 66 1.85 -2.57 -3.95
C ILE A 66 2.21 -1.18 -4.46
N ILE A 67 2.45 -0.22 -3.56
CA ILE A 67 2.78 1.15 -3.94
C ILE A 67 4.10 1.17 -4.71
N TYR A 68 5.16 0.56 -4.17
CA TYR A 68 6.50 0.57 -4.76
C TYR A 68 6.56 -0.04 -6.17
N LEU A 69 5.85 -1.15 -6.40
CA LEU A 69 5.84 -1.81 -7.70
C LEU A 69 5.02 -1.07 -8.75
N ASN A 70 4.04 -0.25 -8.33
CA ASN A 70 3.21 0.56 -9.21
C ASN A 70 3.76 1.97 -9.47
N ILE A 71 4.93 2.32 -8.93
CA ILE A 71 5.61 3.59 -9.23
C ILE A 71 6.67 3.37 -10.31
N ASP A 72 6.83 4.34 -11.21
CA ASP A 72 7.92 4.33 -12.18
C ASP A 72 9.28 4.34 -11.49
N ALA A 73 10.27 3.65 -12.04
CA ALA A 73 11.58 3.51 -11.40
C ALA A 73 12.23 4.86 -11.05
N SER A 74 12.00 5.90 -11.86
CA SER A 74 12.50 7.26 -11.62
C SER A 74 11.92 7.95 -10.38
N HIS A 75 10.75 7.51 -9.90
CA HIS A 75 10.04 8.12 -8.76
C HIS A 75 10.08 7.26 -7.50
N ARG A 76 10.70 6.06 -7.52
CA ARG A 76 10.73 5.14 -6.36
C ARG A 76 11.50 5.68 -5.17
N SER A 77 12.49 6.53 -5.40
CA SER A 77 13.25 7.19 -4.33
C SER A 77 12.38 8.09 -3.45
N LEU A 78 11.21 8.52 -3.92
CA LEU A 78 10.29 9.36 -3.14
C LEU A 78 9.63 8.61 -1.97
N ILE A 79 9.66 7.28 -1.99
CA ILE A 79 9.00 6.45 -0.97
C ILE A 79 9.91 5.40 -0.35
N SER A 80 11.15 5.26 -0.84
CA SER A 80 12.09 4.22 -0.35
C SER A 80 12.43 4.40 1.12
N ASP A 81 12.33 5.63 1.63
CA ASP A 81 12.66 5.98 3.00
C ASP A 81 11.40 6.03 3.90
N THR A 82 10.21 5.76 3.35
CA THR A 82 8.92 5.87 4.03
C THR A 82 8.29 4.49 4.21
N GLU A 83 8.77 3.74 5.20
CA GLU A 83 8.22 2.43 5.56
C GLU A 83 7.07 2.50 6.58
N ASP A 84 6.79 3.68 7.13
CA ASP A 84 5.73 3.94 8.10
C ASP A 84 4.96 5.23 7.74
N ALA A 85 3.64 5.10 7.57
CA ALA A 85 2.75 6.20 7.17
C ALA A 85 2.72 7.39 8.16
N ASN A 86 3.19 7.19 9.39
CA ASN A 86 3.17 8.19 10.47
C ASN A 86 4.49 8.98 10.61
N GLN A 87 5.45 8.81 9.71
CA GLN A 87 6.76 9.48 9.77
C GLN A 87 6.93 10.63 8.75
N ALA A 88 5.88 10.98 8.01
CA ALA A 88 5.85 12.07 7.03
C ALA A 88 5.35 13.40 7.63
#